data_AF-A0A2I0D2R1-F1
#
_entry.id   AF-A0A2I0D2R1-F1
#
_cell.length_a   1.000
_cell.length_b   1.000
_cell.length_c   1.000
_cell.angle_alpha   90.00
_cell.angle_beta   90.00
_cell.angle_gamma   90.00
#
_symmetry.space_group_name_H-M   'P 1'
#
loop_
_entity.id
_entity.type
_entity.pdbx_description
1 polymer ?
#
loop_
_entity_poly.entity_id
_entity_poly.type
_entity_poly.pdbx_seq_one_letter_code
_entity_poly.pdbx_strand_id
1 'polypeptide(L)'
;MLIGIDDTDSPQGMCTTYLGAVLARRLIREHMQVREARLVRLNPNVTFKTRGNAAVMLDVIGDPGTAFRIACDIVEELADQSCENTNPGLVVTESKPGEAFYRKAVTDFCTVDEAVALLESTGARYRGWKNRRGLIGATAAVASELPDRTSEILVYRQEERFGTPRSVDRQSLFDAEAATFPHTWDTVDTANDVVVCVPHTPDPVLFGIRGESAYWVMAARQMVRSEPPVLEQIWVTNQGTDAHLLDADIASLREGLSYRVRGTVIGRPKTGTGGHVSFTMGAEAHQVRCMAYEPTKNFRQVIRELRPGDNILACGSFKKGSINLEKIQVIALNAEKNVRPPLCTACNKRMTSDGRGKGWKCKKCGARADEPEEEEVPRMLNTGWYEVPPTARRHLARPLCRGTQI
;
A
#
# COMPACT_ATOMS: atom_id res chain seq x y z
N MET A 1 -2.79 -16.54 -25.29
CA MET A 1 -2.13 -17.15 -24.12
C MET A 1 -1.79 -16.09 -23.10
N LEU A 2 -1.63 -16.49 -21.84
CA LEU A 2 -1.15 -15.66 -20.73
C LEU A 2 0.21 -16.21 -20.28
N ILE A 3 1.17 -15.31 -20.06
CA ILE A 3 2.52 -15.64 -19.58
C ILE A 3 2.74 -14.98 -18.23
N GLY A 4 2.89 -15.75 -17.16
CA GLY A 4 3.16 -15.25 -15.80
C GLY A 4 4.61 -15.48 -15.38
N ILE A 5 5.23 -14.49 -14.74
CA ILE A 5 6.60 -14.57 -14.23
C ILE A 5 6.69 -13.92 -12.84
N ASP A 6 7.43 -14.55 -11.92
CA ASP A 6 7.73 -14.00 -10.60
C ASP A 6 9.06 -14.50 -10.02
N ASP A 7 9.54 -13.85 -8.96
CA ASP A 7 10.70 -14.21 -8.12
C ASP A 7 12.01 -14.32 -8.92
N THR A 8 12.22 -13.35 -9.82
CA THR A 8 13.42 -13.28 -10.70
C THR A 8 14.42 -12.22 -10.27
N ASP A 9 14.06 -11.36 -9.33
CA ASP A 9 14.88 -10.26 -8.84
C ASP A 9 15.64 -10.62 -7.54
N SER A 10 16.66 -9.81 -7.22
CA SER A 10 17.42 -9.94 -5.99
C SER A 10 17.63 -8.58 -5.31
N PRO A 11 18.04 -8.55 -4.02
CA PRO A 11 18.42 -7.30 -3.37
C PRO A 11 19.54 -6.53 -4.08
N GLN A 12 20.42 -7.26 -4.79
CA GLN A 12 21.64 -6.76 -5.43
C GLN A 12 21.42 -6.26 -6.86
N GLY A 13 20.34 -6.67 -7.54
CA GLY A 13 20.05 -6.23 -8.90
C GLY A 13 18.87 -6.96 -9.52
N MET A 14 18.61 -6.66 -10.80
CA MET A 14 17.47 -7.17 -11.57
C MET A 14 16.09 -6.78 -11.03
N CYS A 15 15.07 -7.02 -11.84
CA CYS A 15 13.68 -6.74 -11.49
C CYS A 15 12.76 -7.61 -12.36
N THR A 16 11.75 -8.25 -11.75
CA THR A 16 10.74 -9.03 -12.49
C THR A 16 10.03 -8.21 -13.57
N THR A 17 9.82 -6.91 -13.31
CA THR A 17 9.22 -6.02 -14.31
C THR A 17 10.17 -5.72 -15.48
N TYR A 18 11.47 -5.55 -15.23
CA TYR A 18 12.47 -5.36 -16.30
C TYR A 18 12.52 -6.60 -17.19
N LEU A 19 12.60 -7.78 -16.59
CA LEU A 19 12.57 -9.05 -17.30
C LEU A 19 11.29 -9.22 -18.13
N GLY A 20 10.12 -8.93 -17.54
CA GLY A 20 8.84 -8.95 -18.26
C GLY A 20 8.79 -7.97 -19.43
N ALA A 21 9.37 -6.78 -19.29
CA ALA A 21 9.46 -5.79 -20.36
C ALA A 21 10.42 -6.25 -21.49
N VAL A 22 11.56 -6.86 -21.15
CA VAL A 22 12.47 -7.46 -22.14
C VAL A 22 11.79 -8.61 -22.87
N LEU A 23 11.06 -9.47 -22.16
CA LEU A 23 10.26 -10.54 -22.75
C LEU A 23 9.24 -10.02 -23.74
N ALA A 24 8.47 -8.99 -23.37
CA ALA A 24 7.51 -8.38 -24.28
C ALA A 24 8.17 -7.93 -25.59
N ARG A 25 9.37 -7.31 -25.52
CA ARG A 25 10.12 -6.90 -26.72
C ARG A 25 10.65 -8.07 -27.54
N ARG A 26 11.13 -9.14 -26.92
CA ARG A 26 11.58 -10.34 -27.66
C ARG A 26 10.42 -11.03 -28.36
N LEU A 27 9.28 -11.19 -27.70
CA LEU A 27 8.07 -11.79 -28.30
C LEU A 27 7.60 -10.98 -29.51
N ILE A 28 7.63 -9.64 -29.45
CA ILE A 28 7.27 -8.77 -30.58
C ILE A 28 8.23 -8.97 -31.77
N ARG A 29 9.53 -9.15 -31.52
CA ARG A 29 10.52 -9.44 -32.58
C ARG A 29 10.26 -10.79 -33.25
N GLU A 30 9.72 -11.75 -32.50
CA GLU A 30 9.26 -13.06 -32.99
C GLU A 30 7.82 -13.02 -33.55
N HIS A 31 7.36 -11.84 -33.98
CA HIS A 31 6.05 -11.62 -34.61
C HIS A 31 4.83 -11.98 -33.75
N MET A 32 4.97 -12.04 -32.41
CA MET A 32 3.85 -12.22 -31.49
C MET A 32 3.25 -10.88 -31.07
N GLN A 33 1.93 -10.84 -30.89
CA GLN A 33 1.23 -9.63 -30.47
C GLN A 33 1.03 -9.62 -28.95
N VAL A 34 1.70 -8.72 -28.25
CA VAL A 34 1.45 -8.43 -26.82
C VAL A 34 0.27 -7.48 -26.70
N ARG A 35 -0.86 -7.95 -26.15
CA ARG A 35 -2.11 -7.19 -26.00
C ARG A 35 -2.17 -6.39 -24.71
N GLU A 36 -1.68 -6.97 -23.61
CA GLU A 36 -1.70 -6.36 -22.29
C GLU A 36 -0.50 -6.84 -21.47
N ALA A 37 0.02 -5.96 -20.61
CA ALA A 37 1.05 -6.28 -19.64
C ALA A 37 0.54 -5.88 -18.26
N ARG A 38 0.55 -6.80 -17.30
CA ARG A 38 0.12 -6.56 -15.92
C ARG A 38 1.25 -6.66 -14.91
N LEU A 39 1.23 -5.76 -13.94
CA LEU A 39 2.03 -5.82 -12.73
C LEU A 39 1.07 -6.10 -11.56
N VAL A 40 1.20 -7.28 -10.96
CA VAL A 40 0.26 -7.80 -9.97
C VAL A 40 0.97 -7.87 -8.61
N ARG A 41 0.61 -6.95 -7.71
CA ARG A 41 1.04 -6.98 -6.31
C ARG A 41 0.27 -8.05 -5.55
N LEU A 42 0.98 -8.88 -4.80
CA LEU A 42 0.43 -9.95 -3.97
C LEU A 42 0.41 -9.52 -2.50
N ASN A 43 0.10 -10.45 -1.59
CA ASN A 43 0.00 -10.17 -0.16
C ASN A 43 1.27 -9.46 0.34
N PRO A 44 1.18 -8.18 0.77
CA PRO A 44 2.37 -7.38 1.01
C PRO A 44 3.08 -7.76 2.32
N ASN A 45 2.61 -8.81 3.00
CA ASN A 45 3.08 -9.24 4.31
C ASN A 45 3.86 -10.54 4.34
N VAL A 46 3.94 -11.25 3.20
CA VAL A 46 4.81 -12.41 3.03
C VAL A 46 6.25 -12.04 3.42
N THR A 47 6.90 -12.92 4.19
CA THR A 47 8.27 -12.75 4.69
C THR A 47 9.29 -12.97 3.59
N PHE A 48 9.10 -14.03 2.80
CA PHE A 48 9.93 -14.41 1.67
C PHE A 48 9.52 -13.69 0.39
N LYS A 49 9.48 -12.36 0.45
CA LYS A 49 9.19 -11.52 -0.71
C LYS A 49 10.46 -10.82 -1.20
N THR A 50 10.57 -10.68 -2.51
CA THR A 50 11.42 -9.65 -3.10
C THR A 50 10.72 -8.29 -2.99
N ARG A 51 11.38 -7.18 -3.35
CA ARG A 51 10.89 -5.83 -2.99
C ARG A 51 9.50 -5.58 -3.59
N GLY A 52 8.52 -5.40 -2.71
CA GLY A 52 7.15 -5.08 -3.08
C GLY A 52 6.28 -6.25 -3.56
N ASN A 53 6.75 -7.51 -3.46
CA ASN A 53 5.98 -8.74 -3.72
C ASN A 53 5.09 -8.68 -4.98
N ALA A 54 5.70 -8.69 -6.17
CA ALA A 54 5.00 -8.46 -7.42
C ALA A 54 5.38 -9.46 -8.51
N ALA A 55 4.37 -10.02 -9.14
CA ALA A 55 4.50 -10.83 -10.34
C ALA A 55 4.05 -10.04 -11.58
N VAL A 56 4.47 -10.48 -12.76
CA VAL A 56 4.04 -9.90 -14.04
C VAL A 56 3.27 -10.90 -14.88
N MET A 57 2.34 -10.40 -15.70
CA MET A 57 1.63 -11.19 -16.70
C MET A 57 1.64 -10.49 -18.05
N LEU A 58 1.88 -11.23 -19.13
CA LEU A 58 1.70 -10.77 -20.51
C LEU A 58 0.57 -11.54 -21.19
N ASP A 59 -0.39 -10.82 -21.77
CA ASP A 59 -1.40 -11.39 -22.65
C ASP A 59 -0.88 -11.32 -24.09
N VAL A 60 -0.70 -12.48 -24.71
CA VAL A 60 0.02 -12.62 -25.99
C VAL A 60 -0.77 -13.48 -26.96
N ILE A 61 -0.84 -13.06 -28.22
CA ILE A 61 -1.28 -13.87 -29.35
C ILE A 61 -0.02 -14.38 -30.08
N GLY A 62 0.13 -15.70 -30.16
CA GLY A 62 1.28 -16.38 -30.76
C GLY A 62 1.32 -17.85 -30.38
N ASP A 63 2.37 -18.56 -30.79
CA ASP A 63 2.57 -19.97 -30.43
C ASP A 63 3.04 -20.11 -28.97
N PRO A 64 2.26 -20.79 -28.09
CA PRO A 64 2.62 -20.89 -26.69
C PRO A 64 3.82 -21.81 -26.42
N GLY A 65 4.21 -22.69 -27.36
CA GLY A 65 5.41 -23.51 -27.21
C GLY A 65 6.68 -22.66 -27.37
N THR A 66 6.72 -21.86 -28.42
CA THR A 66 7.79 -20.91 -28.72
C THR A 66 7.90 -19.84 -27.65
N ALA A 67 6.77 -19.26 -27.21
CA ALA A 67 6.79 -18.27 -26.13
C ALA A 67 7.31 -18.85 -24.81
N PHE A 68 6.97 -20.10 -24.49
CA PHE A 68 7.50 -20.78 -23.30
C PHE A 68 9.02 -20.97 -23.36
N ARG A 69 9.56 -21.35 -24.52
CA ARG A 69 11.03 -21.46 -24.72
C ARG A 69 11.71 -20.10 -24.57
N ILE A 70 11.23 -19.07 -25.27
CA ILE A 70 11.78 -17.71 -25.20
C ILE A 70 11.76 -17.19 -23.77
N ALA A 71 10.66 -17.42 -23.04
CA ALA A 71 10.54 -17.00 -21.66
C ALA A 71 11.50 -17.77 -20.72
N CYS A 72 11.72 -19.07 -20.95
CA CYS A 72 12.74 -19.82 -20.22
C CYS A 72 14.14 -19.25 -20.46
N ASP A 73 14.50 -19.00 -21.72
CA ASP A 73 15.81 -18.48 -22.11
C ASP A 73 16.07 -17.12 -21.45
N ILE A 74 15.07 -16.24 -21.43
CA ILE A 74 15.16 -14.94 -20.75
C ILE A 74 15.33 -15.08 -19.24
N VAL A 75 14.60 -16.00 -18.60
CA VAL A 75 14.76 -16.24 -17.17
C VAL A 75 16.16 -16.76 -16.86
N GLU A 76 16.68 -17.67 -17.68
CA GLU A 76 18.03 -18.21 -17.50
C GLU A 76 19.11 -17.14 -17.72
N GLU A 77 18.91 -16.23 -18.68
CA GLU A 77 19.84 -15.15 -19.00
C GLU A 77 19.85 -14.02 -17.96
N LEU A 78 18.66 -13.59 -17.50
CA LEU A 78 18.52 -12.35 -16.73
C LEU A 78 18.22 -12.54 -15.25
N ALA A 79 17.71 -13.69 -14.80
CA ALA A 79 17.44 -13.87 -13.38
C ALA A 79 18.75 -13.97 -12.59
N ASP A 80 18.78 -13.40 -11.39
CA ASP A 80 19.93 -13.54 -10.50
C ASP A 80 19.97 -14.95 -9.89
N GLN A 81 20.52 -15.90 -10.64
CA GLN A 81 20.62 -17.28 -10.21
C GLN A 81 21.56 -17.46 -9.00
N SER A 82 22.47 -16.51 -8.75
CA SER A 82 23.42 -16.57 -7.64
C SER A 82 22.78 -16.29 -6.28
N CYS A 83 21.67 -15.54 -6.26
CA CYS A 83 20.97 -15.21 -5.02
C CYS A 83 20.14 -16.40 -4.51
N GLU A 84 20.43 -16.89 -3.30
CA GLU A 84 19.70 -18.01 -2.67
C GLU A 84 18.19 -17.74 -2.57
N ASN A 85 17.81 -16.47 -2.40
CA ASN A 85 16.43 -16.06 -2.26
C ASN A 85 15.69 -15.82 -3.58
N THR A 86 16.35 -15.90 -4.74
CA THR A 86 15.70 -15.74 -6.05
C THR A 86 15.28 -17.10 -6.59
N ASN A 87 13.97 -17.38 -6.63
CA ASN A 87 13.42 -18.69 -7.00
C ASN A 87 12.38 -18.59 -8.13
N PRO A 88 12.82 -18.33 -9.37
CA PRO A 88 11.94 -17.99 -10.48
C PRO A 88 10.81 -19.00 -10.71
N GLY A 89 9.66 -18.47 -11.14
CA GLY A 89 8.58 -19.26 -11.70
C GLY A 89 8.09 -18.66 -13.01
N LEU A 90 7.79 -19.55 -13.96
CA LEU A 90 7.23 -19.23 -15.26
C LEU A 90 5.98 -20.09 -15.49
N VAL A 91 4.91 -19.46 -15.97
CA VAL A 91 3.67 -20.10 -16.39
C VAL A 91 3.28 -19.58 -17.76
N VAL A 92 2.88 -20.46 -18.68
CA VAL A 92 2.25 -20.13 -19.96
C VAL A 92 0.97 -20.96 -20.08
N THR A 93 -0.17 -20.29 -20.19
CA THR A 93 -1.47 -20.95 -20.29
C THR A 93 -2.35 -20.34 -21.38
N GLU A 94 -3.12 -21.17 -22.07
CA GLU A 94 -4.15 -20.73 -23.01
C GLU A 94 -5.49 -20.51 -22.30
N SER A 95 -5.73 -21.25 -21.21
CA SER A 95 -6.93 -21.18 -20.39
C SER A 95 -6.63 -20.46 -19.08
N LYS A 96 -7.27 -19.31 -18.88
CA LYS A 96 -7.11 -18.53 -17.65
C LYS A 96 -7.59 -19.34 -16.44
N PRO A 97 -6.75 -19.56 -15.41
CA PRO A 97 -7.19 -20.19 -14.17
C PRO A 97 -8.22 -19.31 -13.45
N GLY A 98 -9.11 -19.93 -12.66
CA GLY A 98 -10.10 -19.19 -11.88
C GLY A 98 -9.46 -18.18 -10.91
N GLU A 99 -10.15 -17.06 -10.66
CA GLU A 99 -9.62 -15.93 -9.87
C GLU A 99 -9.34 -16.27 -8.39
N ALA A 100 -9.85 -17.39 -7.89
CA ALA A 100 -9.75 -17.77 -6.48
C ALA A 100 -8.29 -17.83 -6.00
N PHE A 101 -7.38 -18.35 -6.83
CA PHE A 101 -5.96 -18.40 -6.50
C PHE A 101 -5.33 -17.01 -6.43
N TYR A 102 -5.69 -16.12 -7.36
CA TYR A 102 -5.27 -14.71 -7.31
C TYR A 102 -5.76 -14.02 -6.05
N ARG A 103 -7.07 -14.13 -5.73
CA ARG A 103 -7.64 -13.54 -4.51
C ARG A 103 -6.90 -14.02 -3.27
N LYS A 104 -6.70 -15.33 -3.14
CA LYS A 104 -5.92 -15.93 -2.05
C LYS A 104 -4.48 -15.40 -2.01
N ALA A 105 -3.79 -15.27 -3.14
CA ALA A 105 -2.42 -14.78 -3.18
C ALA A 105 -2.27 -13.31 -2.76
N VAL A 106 -3.33 -12.51 -2.93
CA VAL A 106 -3.35 -11.09 -2.50
C VAL A 106 -3.77 -10.95 -1.03
N THR A 107 -4.67 -11.80 -0.53
CA THR A 107 -5.30 -11.65 0.79
C THR A 107 -4.91 -12.70 1.83
N ASP A 108 -4.15 -13.73 1.46
CA ASP A 108 -3.73 -14.84 2.32
C ASP A 108 -2.35 -15.39 1.88
N PHE A 109 -1.99 -16.59 2.34
CA PHE A 109 -0.78 -17.31 2.00
C PHE A 109 -1.09 -18.51 1.08
N CYS A 110 -0.33 -18.66 0.01
CA CYS A 110 -0.41 -19.81 -0.90
C CYS A 110 0.81 -20.71 -0.76
N THR A 111 0.67 -21.98 -1.14
CA THR A 111 1.78 -22.93 -1.25
C THR A 111 2.14 -23.21 -2.71
N VAL A 112 3.34 -23.74 -2.93
CA VAL A 112 3.76 -24.18 -4.27
C VAL A 112 2.89 -25.34 -4.75
N ASP A 113 2.51 -26.27 -3.87
CA ASP A 113 1.68 -27.43 -4.23
C ASP A 113 0.28 -27.00 -4.72
N GLU A 114 -0.32 -25.99 -4.09
CA GLU A 114 -1.58 -25.41 -4.55
C GLU A 114 -1.45 -24.80 -5.96
N ALA A 115 -0.34 -24.10 -6.22
CA ALA A 115 -0.07 -23.53 -7.53
C ALA A 115 0.10 -24.64 -8.59
N VAL A 116 0.91 -25.65 -8.28
CA VAL A 116 1.18 -26.78 -9.19
C VAL A 116 -0.09 -27.55 -9.50
N ALA A 117 -0.90 -27.89 -8.49
CA ALA A 117 -2.17 -28.59 -8.70
C ALA A 117 -3.11 -27.82 -9.65
N LEU A 118 -3.17 -26.48 -9.51
CA LEU A 118 -3.97 -25.64 -10.40
C LEU A 118 -3.41 -25.63 -11.83
N LEU A 119 -2.10 -25.52 -11.99
CA LEU A 119 -1.44 -25.53 -13.31
C LEU A 119 -1.62 -26.86 -14.03
N GLU A 120 -1.48 -27.99 -13.32
CA GLU A 120 -1.72 -29.33 -13.86
C GLU A 120 -3.18 -29.51 -14.28
N SER A 121 -4.13 -29.06 -13.45
CA SER A 121 -5.57 -29.15 -13.76
C SER A 121 -6.00 -28.33 -14.99
N THR A 122 -5.24 -27.29 -15.34
CA THR A 122 -5.52 -26.40 -16.48
C THR A 122 -4.71 -26.74 -17.73
N GLY A 123 -3.79 -27.71 -17.65
CA GLY A 123 -2.89 -28.06 -18.76
C GLY A 123 -1.88 -26.96 -19.09
N ALA A 124 -1.56 -26.08 -18.13
CA ALA A 124 -0.60 -25.00 -18.32
C ALA A 124 0.83 -25.54 -18.49
N ARG A 125 1.64 -24.87 -19.31
CA ARG A 125 3.09 -25.10 -19.38
C ARG A 125 3.74 -24.28 -18.27
N TYR A 126 4.57 -24.89 -17.44
CA TYR A 126 5.25 -24.15 -16.37
C TYR A 126 6.65 -24.69 -16.12
N ARG A 127 7.49 -23.81 -15.56
CA ARG A 127 8.83 -24.16 -15.07
C ARG A 127 9.09 -23.38 -13.79
N GLY A 128 9.57 -24.10 -12.78
CA GLY A 128 10.08 -23.48 -11.55
C GLY A 128 11.57 -23.75 -11.44
N TRP A 129 12.32 -22.75 -10.99
CA TRP A 129 13.74 -22.86 -10.69
C TRP A 129 13.94 -22.95 -9.18
N LYS A 130 15.00 -23.66 -8.76
CA LYS A 130 15.35 -23.86 -7.34
C LYS A 130 14.15 -24.41 -6.54
N ASN A 131 13.72 -23.72 -5.48
CA ASN A 131 12.57 -24.15 -4.67
C ASN A 131 11.20 -23.86 -5.32
N ARG A 132 11.18 -23.29 -6.52
CA ARG A 132 9.99 -23.08 -7.37
C ARG A 132 8.96 -22.10 -6.79
N ARG A 133 9.31 -21.31 -5.77
CA ARG A 133 8.38 -20.39 -5.09
C ARG A 133 7.76 -19.35 -6.01
N GLY A 134 8.48 -18.87 -7.03
CA GLY A 134 7.94 -17.96 -8.04
C GLY A 134 6.75 -18.53 -8.82
N LEU A 135 6.49 -19.85 -8.79
CA LEU A 135 5.27 -20.41 -9.37
C LEU A 135 4.00 -19.86 -8.69
N ILE A 136 4.07 -19.48 -7.41
CA ILE A 136 2.93 -18.87 -6.71
C ILE A 136 2.55 -17.56 -7.39
N GLY A 137 3.50 -16.62 -7.53
CA GLY A 137 3.17 -15.34 -8.13
C GLY A 137 2.93 -15.42 -9.62
N ALA A 138 3.66 -16.25 -10.36
CA ALA A 138 3.39 -16.48 -11.78
C ALA A 138 1.96 -17.01 -12.02
N THR A 139 1.51 -17.95 -11.18
CA THR A 139 0.14 -18.48 -11.22
C THR A 139 -0.88 -17.42 -10.84
N ALA A 140 -0.62 -16.65 -9.77
CA ALA A 140 -1.49 -15.54 -9.36
C ALA A 140 -1.60 -14.45 -10.45
N ALA A 141 -0.52 -14.18 -11.18
CA ALA A 141 -0.49 -13.19 -12.24
C ALA A 141 -1.36 -13.61 -13.44
N VAL A 142 -1.27 -14.87 -13.90
CA VAL A 142 -2.15 -15.38 -14.97
C VAL A 142 -3.61 -15.55 -14.52
N ALA A 143 -3.84 -15.84 -13.24
CA ALA A 143 -5.18 -15.93 -12.66
C ALA A 143 -5.80 -14.56 -12.32
N SER A 144 -5.05 -13.45 -12.47
CA SER A 144 -5.46 -12.14 -11.95
C SER A 144 -6.74 -11.60 -12.58
N GLU A 145 -7.66 -11.12 -11.73
CA GLU A 145 -8.83 -10.33 -12.14
C GLU A 145 -8.78 -8.96 -11.45
N LEU A 146 -8.79 -7.89 -12.24
CA LEU A 146 -8.56 -6.51 -11.76
C LEU A 146 -9.82 -5.65 -11.98
N PRO A 147 -10.83 -5.76 -11.10
CA PRO A 147 -12.07 -4.98 -11.22
C PRO A 147 -11.82 -3.48 -11.03
N ASP A 148 -11.02 -3.10 -10.02
CA ASP A 148 -10.37 -1.79 -9.94
C ASP A 148 -8.94 -1.96 -10.46
N ARG A 149 -8.52 -1.10 -11.37
CA ARG A 149 -7.20 -1.16 -12.01
C ARG A 149 -6.63 0.24 -12.19
N THR A 150 -5.31 0.29 -12.16
CA THR A 150 -4.50 1.49 -12.39
C THR A 150 -3.44 1.21 -13.43
N SER A 151 -2.68 2.22 -13.80
CA SER A 151 -1.52 2.09 -14.66
C SER A 151 -0.25 2.53 -13.94
N GLU A 152 0.86 1.88 -14.21
CA GLU A 152 2.20 2.35 -13.83
C GLU A 152 3.09 2.28 -15.07
N ILE A 153 3.69 3.41 -15.45
CA ILE A 153 4.78 3.39 -16.43
C ILE A 153 6.09 3.21 -15.69
N LEU A 154 6.83 2.16 -16.04
CA LEU A 154 8.18 1.94 -15.55
C LEU A 154 9.17 2.28 -16.66
N VAL A 155 10.15 3.10 -16.30
CA VAL A 155 11.25 3.52 -17.16
C VAL A 155 12.51 2.84 -16.66
N TYR A 156 13.27 2.22 -17.55
CA TYR A 156 14.45 1.43 -17.20
C TYR A 156 15.73 2.07 -17.72
N ARG A 157 16.80 1.91 -16.94
CA ARG A 157 18.13 2.47 -17.20
C ARG A 157 18.98 1.53 -18.03
N GLN A 158 20.04 2.06 -18.62
CA GLN A 158 21.09 1.26 -19.26
C GLN A 158 21.83 0.41 -18.21
N GLU A 159 22.27 -0.79 -18.59
CA GLU A 159 22.87 -1.77 -17.69
C GLU A 159 24.17 -1.26 -17.06
N GLU A 160 24.94 -0.46 -17.80
CA GLU A 160 26.19 0.15 -17.34
C GLU A 160 25.97 1.14 -16.19
N ARG A 161 24.72 1.55 -15.95
CA ARG A 161 24.32 2.48 -14.87
C ARG A 161 23.72 1.78 -13.66
N PHE A 162 23.56 0.46 -13.66
CA PHE A 162 23.01 -0.25 -12.50
C PHE A 162 23.91 -0.05 -11.28
N GLY A 163 23.30 0.08 -10.10
CA GLY A 163 24.01 0.41 -8.86
C GLY A 163 24.54 1.86 -8.74
N THR A 164 24.56 2.65 -9.82
CA THR A 164 24.97 4.06 -9.77
C THR A 164 23.81 4.97 -9.34
N PRO A 165 24.07 6.17 -8.78
CA PRO A 165 23.04 7.16 -8.52
C PRO A 165 22.20 7.48 -9.77
N ARG A 166 20.89 7.65 -9.60
CA ARG A 166 19.96 7.99 -10.68
C ARG A 166 20.05 9.48 -10.99
N SER A 167 20.11 9.83 -12.28
CA SER A 167 19.96 11.21 -12.73
C SER A 167 18.54 11.45 -13.25
N VAL A 168 17.70 12.07 -12.41
CA VAL A 168 16.33 12.49 -12.74
C VAL A 168 16.15 13.91 -12.24
N ASP A 169 15.68 14.81 -13.10
CA ASP A 169 15.47 16.21 -12.74
C ASP A 169 14.29 16.32 -11.77
N ARG A 170 14.61 16.64 -10.52
CA ARG A 170 13.65 16.75 -9.43
C ARG A 170 12.50 17.69 -9.79
N GLN A 171 12.79 18.88 -10.33
CA GLN A 171 11.75 19.86 -10.60
C GLN A 171 10.74 19.34 -11.63
N SER A 172 11.21 18.68 -12.69
CA SER A 172 10.31 18.07 -13.67
C SER A 172 9.33 17.03 -13.10
N LEU A 173 9.71 16.33 -12.03
CA LEU A 173 8.81 15.39 -11.33
C LEU A 173 7.71 16.12 -10.54
N PHE A 174 8.06 17.20 -9.86
CA PHE A 174 7.09 18.04 -9.16
C PHE A 174 6.13 18.74 -10.15
N ASP A 175 6.67 19.26 -11.25
CA ASP A 175 5.88 19.90 -12.30
C ASP A 175 4.92 18.90 -12.96
N ALA A 176 5.38 17.66 -13.23
CA ALA A 176 4.56 16.59 -13.78
C ALA A 176 3.41 16.22 -12.83
N GLU A 177 3.70 15.98 -11.55
CA GLU A 177 2.65 15.68 -10.54
C GLU A 177 1.64 16.83 -10.46
N ALA A 178 2.10 18.08 -10.35
CA ALA A 178 1.21 19.23 -10.25
C ALA A 178 0.29 19.39 -11.47
N ALA A 179 0.78 19.06 -12.67
CA ALA A 179 0.00 19.17 -13.90
C ALA A 179 -0.97 18.01 -14.14
N THR A 180 -0.74 16.85 -13.52
CA THR A 180 -1.50 15.62 -13.82
C THR A 180 -2.26 15.05 -12.62
N PHE A 181 -2.05 15.56 -11.41
CA PHE A 181 -2.89 15.25 -10.25
C PHE A 181 -4.34 15.72 -10.47
N PRO A 182 -5.38 14.94 -10.10
CA PRO A 182 -5.35 13.66 -9.37
C PRO A 182 -5.27 12.42 -10.27
N HIS A 183 -5.10 12.59 -11.59
CA HIS A 183 -5.06 11.47 -12.54
C HIS A 183 -3.76 10.66 -12.46
N THR A 184 -2.67 11.28 -12.02
CA THR A 184 -1.50 10.61 -11.45
C THR A 184 -1.40 10.89 -9.96
N TRP A 185 -0.64 10.05 -9.27
CA TRP A 185 -0.36 10.22 -7.85
C TRP A 185 0.97 9.56 -7.48
N ASP A 186 1.50 9.94 -6.33
CA ASP A 186 2.68 9.35 -5.70
C ASP A 186 3.95 9.44 -6.54
N THR A 187 4.01 10.40 -7.45
CA THR A 187 5.29 10.77 -8.09
C THR A 187 6.19 11.47 -7.08
N VAL A 188 5.61 12.38 -6.30
CA VAL A 188 6.27 13.15 -5.24
C VAL A 188 5.39 13.24 -4.01
N ASP A 189 6.01 13.61 -2.89
CA ASP A 189 5.35 14.00 -1.66
C ASP A 189 5.57 15.50 -1.47
N THR A 190 4.59 16.31 -1.89
CA THR A 190 4.68 17.77 -1.85
C THR A 190 4.80 18.30 -0.42
N ALA A 191 4.10 17.68 0.54
CA ALA A 191 4.10 18.13 1.93
C ALA A 191 5.43 17.87 2.64
N ASN A 192 6.12 16.79 2.28
CA ASN A 192 7.41 16.42 2.85
C ASN A 192 8.61 16.79 1.96
N ASP A 193 8.37 17.36 0.77
CA ASP A 193 9.37 17.79 -0.21
C ASP A 193 10.26 16.63 -0.74
N VAL A 194 9.66 15.45 -0.92
CA VAL A 194 10.35 14.19 -1.29
C VAL A 194 9.94 13.69 -2.67
N VAL A 195 10.89 13.15 -3.43
CA VAL A 195 10.59 12.38 -4.65
C VAL A 195 10.27 10.94 -4.26
N VAL A 196 9.15 10.39 -4.75
CA VAL A 196 8.64 9.07 -4.35
C VAL A 196 8.83 8.02 -5.47
N CYS A 197 8.64 8.42 -6.73
CA CYS A 197 8.69 7.50 -7.89
C CYS A 197 10.09 6.98 -8.25
N VAL A 198 11.15 7.51 -7.65
CA VAL A 198 12.55 7.15 -7.95
C VAL A 198 13.05 6.16 -6.91
N PRO A 199 13.34 4.89 -7.25
CA PRO A 199 13.80 3.92 -6.27
C PRO A 199 15.21 4.22 -5.77
N HIS A 200 15.48 3.87 -4.52
CA HIS A 200 16.79 4.02 -3.87
C HIS A 200 17.61 2.73 -3.85
N THR A 201 17.45 1.90 -4.88
CA THR A 201 18.05 0.56 -4.92
C THR A 201 18.93 0.38 -6.15
N PRO A 202 19.81 -0.65 -6.21
CA PRO A 202 20.66 -0.86 -7.38
C PRO A 202 19.91 -1.40 -8.62
N ASP A 203 18.58 -1.53 -8.55
CA ASP A 203 17.74 -2.11 -9.60
C ASP A 203 17.77 -1.36 -10.96
N PRO A 204 17.26 -2.00 -12.04
CA PRO A 204 17.17 -1.38 -13.37
C PRO A 204 16.19 -0.23 -13.52
N VAL A 205 15.28 -0.01 -12.57
CA VAL A 205 14.19 0.97 -12.70
C VAL A 205 14.75 2.37 -12.49
N LEU A 206 14.56 3.26 -13.46
CA LEU A 206 14.90 4.68 -13.36
C LEU A 206 13.86 5.42 -12.49
N PHE A 207 12.59 5.29 -12.84
CA PHE A 207 11.45 5.75 -12.05
C PHE A 207 10.16 5.05 -12.50
N GLY A 208 9.13 5.13 -11.67
CA GLY A 208 7.79 4.63 -11.96
C GLY A 208 6.68 5.62 -11.62
N ILE A 209 5.87 6.02 -12.61
CA ILE A 209 4.75 6.96 -12.39
C ILE A 209 3.44 6.19 -12.40
N ARG A 210 2.63 6.37 -11.35
CA ARG A 210 1.32 5.74 -11.20
C ARG A 210 0.21 6.70 -11.60
N GLY A 211 -0.83 6.15 -12.21
CA GLY A 211 -1.98 6.93 -12.64
C GLY A 211 -3.18 6.07 -12.97
N GLU A 212 -4.30 6.74 -13.24
CA GLU A 212 -5.58 6.07 -13.47
C GLU A 212 -5.59 5.30 -14.80
N SER A 213 -4.80 5.73 -15.78
CA SER A 213 -4.78 5.16 -17.12
C SER A 213 -3.41 5.30 -17.79
N ALA A 214 -3.20 4.50 -18.85
CA ALA A 214 -2.02 4.55 -19.71
C ALA A 214 -1.78 5.95 -20.31
N TYR A 215 -2.87 6.68 -20.62
CA TYR A 215 -2.81 8.03 -21.16
C TYR A 215 -2.16 9.00 -20.17
N TRP A 216 -2.61 9.01 -18.92
CA TRP A 216 -2.10 9.96 -17.93
C TRP A 216 -0.68 9.66 -17.49
N VAL A 217 -0.32 8.40 -17.30
CA VAL A 217 1.07 8.05 -16.96
C VAL A 217 2.03 8.40 -18.10
N MET A 218 1.59 8.30 -19.36
CA MET A 218 2.38 8.74 -20.51
C MET A 218 2.50 10.27 -20.57
N ALA A 219 1.41 11.00 -20.33
CA ALA A 219 1.42 12.46 -20.28
C ALA A 219 2.42 12.97 -19.22
N ALA A 220 2.35 12.43 -18.00
CA ALA A 220 3.31 12.75 -16.94
C ALA A 220 4.73 12.36 -17.33
N ARG A 221 4.94 11.16 -17.88
CA ARG A 221 6.27 10.69 -18.35
C ARG A 221 6.92 11.65 -19.34
N GLN A 222 6.17 12.23 -20.28
CA GLN A 222 6.69 13.16 -21.29
C GLN A 222 7.23 14.48 -20.70
N MET A 223 6.79 14.85 -19.50
CA MET A 223 7.25 16.05 -18.80
C MET A 223 8.56 15.82 -18.03
N VAL A 224 8.87 14.57 -17.69
CA VAL A 224 10.03 14.21 -16.84
C VAL A 224 11.33 14.20 -17.63
N ARG A 225 12.32 14.95 -17.13
CA ARG A 225 13.69 14.95 -17.64
C ARG A 225 14.57 14.01 -16.83
N SER A 226 15.30 13.12 -17.49
CA SER A 226 16.19 12.15 -16.86
C SER A 226 17.36 11.79 -17.76
N GLU A 227 18.27 10.96 -17.26
CA GLU A 227 19.19 10.23 -18.14
C GLU A 227 18.45 9.36 -19.17
N PRO A 228 19.11 8.99 -20.29
CA PRO A 228 18.47 8.25 -21.37
C PRO A 228 17.95 6.88 -20.90
N PRO A 229 16.66 6.59 -21.12
CA PRO A 229 16.10 5.27 -20.83
C PRO A 229 16.50 4.26 -21.91
N VAL A 230 16.62 2.99 -21.53
CA VAL A 230 16.83 1.87 -22.48
C VAL A 230 15.51 1.22 -22.89
N LEU A 231 14.52 1.26 -21.99
CA LEU A 231 13.24 0.59 -22.15
C LEU A 231 12.18 1.29 -21.32
N GLU A 232 10.96 1.31 -21.83
CA GLU A 232 9.78 1.78 -21.11
C GLU A 232 8.64 0.78 -21.31
N GLN A 233 7.89 0.54 -20.23
CA GLN A 233 6.74 -0.36 -20.23
C GLN A 233 5.62 0.20 -19.37
N ILE A 234 4.42 0.29 -19.95
CA ILE A 234 3.19 0.55 -19.20
C ILE A 234 2.64 -0.78 -18.70
N TRP A 235 2.32 -0.82 -17.42
CA TRP A 235 1.72 -1.95 -16.75
C TRP A 235 0.31 -1.59 -16.29
N VAL A 236 -0.66 -2.46 -16.55
CA VAL A 236 -1.97 -2.44 -15.86
C VAL A 236 -1.79 -3.11 -14.50
N THR A 237 -2.23 -2.47 -13.42
CA THR A 237 -1.86 -2.90 -12.07
C THR A 237 -3.04 -2.88 -11.10
N ASN A 238 -2.90 -3.64 -10.01
CA ASN A 238 -3.79 -3.55 -8.84
C ASN A 238 -3.26 -2.56 -7.78
N GLN A 239 -2.28 -1.73 -8.09
CA GLN A 239 -1.76 -0.74 -7.16
C GLN A 239 -2.78 0.36 -6.92
N GLY A 240 -2.86 0.86 -5.69
CA GLY A 240 -3.82 1.90 -5.33
C GLY A 240 -5.29 1.44 -5.36
N THR A 241 -5.58 0.19 -4.99
CA THR A 241 -6.93 -0.40 -5.09
C THR A 241 -7.48 -0.97 -3.77
N ASP A 242 -6.66 -1.08 -2.72
CA ASP A 242 -6.97 -1.81 -1.48
C ASP A 242 -7.31 -3.30 -1.67
N ALA A 243 -6.86 -3.93 -2.77
CA ALA A 243 -7.14 -5.34 -3.06
C ALA A 243 -6.68 -6.33 -1.95
N HIS A 244 -5.79 -5.90 -1.05
CA HIS A 244 -5.30 -6.70 0.09
C HIS A 244 -6.14 -6.56 1.36
N LEU A 245 -7.07 -5.61 1.44
CA LEU A 245 -7.84 -5.35 2.66
C LEU A 245 -9.06 -6.26 2.74
N LEU A 246 -9.14 -7.03 3.83
CA LEU A 246 -10.29 -7.83 4.21
C LEU A 246 -11.13 -7.11 5.26
N ASP A 247 -12.45 -7.19 5.19
CA ASP A 247 -13.30 -6.74 6.29
C ASP A 247 -13.31 -7.80 7.38
N ALA A 248 -13.02 -7.41 8.63
CA ALA A 248 -12.91 -8.35 9.73
C ALA A 248 -13.16 -7.69 11.10
N ASP A 249 -13.60 -8.50 12.05
CA ASP A 249 -13.66 -8.14 13.45
C ASP A 249 -12.32 -8.38 14.14
N ILE A 250 -12.10 -7.67 15.25
CA ILE A 250 -10.85 -7.77 16.04
C ILE A 250 -10.55 -9.22 16.45
N ALA A 251 -11.58 -10.02 16.73
CA ALA A 251 -11.42 -11.42 17.15
C ALA A 251 -10.85 -12.34 16.06
N SER A 252 -11.07 -11.99 14.78
CA SER A 252 -10.69 -12.82 13.62
C SER A 252 -9.34 -12.48 13.00
N LEU A 253 -8.59 -11.53 13.59
CA LEU A 253 -7.33 -11.06 13.01
C LEU A 253 -6.26 -12.16 13.01
N ARG A 254 -5.84 -12.55 11.82
CA ARG A 254 -4.69 -13.44 11.58
C ARG A 254 -3.44 -12.65 11.19
N GLU A 255 -2.32 -13.04 11.79
CA GLU A 255 -1.00 -12.45 11.57
C GLU A 255 -0.62 -12.51 10.08
N GLY A 256 -0.08 -11.41 9.57
CA GLY A 256 0.40 -11.32 8.19
C GLY A 256 -0.70 -11.07 7.15
N LEU A 257 -1.93 -10.74 7.54
CA LEU A 257 -2.97 -10.28 6.61
C LEU A 257 -3.26 -8.79 6.82
N SER A 258 -4.09 -8.21 5.94
CA SER A 258 -4.49 -6.81 6.04
C SER A 258 -6.00 -6.66 6.10
N TYR A 259 -6.45 -5.66 6.86
CA TYR A 259 -7.85 -5.55 7.23
C TYR A 259 -8.38 -4.12 7.21
N ARG A 260 -9.70 -4.00 7.07
CA ARG A 260 -10.51 -2.89 7.56
C ARG A 260 -11.23 -3.35 8.82
N VAL A 261 -10.99 -2.68 9.95
CA VAL A 261 -11.51 -3.08 11.26
C VAL A 261 -12.16 -1.89 11.92
N ARG A 262 -13.45 -2.02 12.24
CA ARG A 262 -14.19 -0.99 12.97
C ARG A 262 -13.98 -1.17 14.47
N GLY A 263 -13.90 -0.07 15.21
CA GLY A 263 -13.85 -0.13 16.65
C GLY A 263 -13.82 1.24 17.31
N THR A 264 -13.78 1.23 18.64
CA THR A 264 -13.73 2.43 19.47
C THR A 264 -12.34 2.57 20.08
N VAL A 265 -11.77 3.77 20.07
CA VAL A 265 -10.52 4.06 20.76
C VAL A 265 -10.73 3.91 22.26
N ILE A 266 -9.93 3.08 22.93
CA ILE A 266 -10.03 2.83 24.39
C ILE A 266 -9.00 3.66 25.15
N GLY A 267 -7.80 3.78 24.60
CA GLY A 267 -6.68 4.45 25.25
C GLY A 267 -6.23 5.68 24.48
N ARG A 268 -5.75 6.70 25.19
CA ARG A 268 -5.09 7.84 24.54
C ARG A 268 -3.86 7.36 23.75
N PRO A 269 -3.64 7.88 22.54
CA PRO A 269 -2.43 7.66 21.77
C PRO A 269 -1.17 7.99 22.57
N LYS A 270 -0.17 7.12 22.49
CA LYS A 270 1.14 7.29 23.14
C LYS A 270 2.23 7.34 22.08
N THR A 271 3.13 8.31 22.21
CA THR A 271 4.34 8.37 21.38
C THR A 271 5.43 7.54 22.06
N GLY A 272 5.92 6.51 21.38
CA GLY A 272 7.02 5.68 21.84
C GLY A 272 8.38 6.14 21.32
N THR A 273 9.44 5.46 21.76
CA THR A 273 10.80 5.63 21.26
C THR A 273 10.84 5.46 19.73
N GLY A 274 11.61 6.31 19.04
CA GLY A 274 11.64 6.34 17.58
C GLY A 274 10.48 7.11 16.93
N GLY A 275 9.61 7.73 17.73
CA GLY A 275 8.55 8.62 17.24
C GLY A 275 7.32 7.89 16.67
N HIS A 276 7.17 6.59 16.94
CA HIS A 276 5.96 5.83 16.61
C HIS A 276 4.81 6.26 17.52
N VAL A 277 3.58 6.29 16.99
CA VAL A 277 2.37 6.56 17.79
C VAL A 277 1.53 5.30 17.83
N SER A 278 1.09 4.93 19.04
CA SER A 278 0.26 3.75 19.25
C SER A 278 -0.93 4.03 20.13
N PHE A 279 -2.06 3.40 19.83
CA PHE A 279 -3.26 3.43 20.66
C PHE A 279 -3.90 2.04 20.66
N THR A 280 -4.87 1.84 21.56
CA THR A 280 -5.66 0.61 21.61
C THR A 280 -7.07 0.91 21.14
N MET A 281 -7.54 0.10 20.21
CA MET A 281 -8.92 0.08 19.75
C MET A 281 -9.60 -1.18 20.32
N GLY A 282 -10.90 -1.11 20.61
CA GLY A 282 -11.68 -2.29 20.96
C GLY A 282 -13.07 -2.30 20.37
N ALA A 283 -13.62 -3.51 20.32
CA ALA A 283 -14.95 -3.83 19.89
C ALA A 283 -15.40 -5.04 20.72
N GLU A 284 -16.57 -4.94 21.34
CA GLU A 284 -17.09 -5.97 22.26
C GLU A 284 -16.08 -6.31 23.38
N ALA A 285 -15.73 -7.59 23.54
CA ALA A 285 -14.75 -8.07 24.52
C ALA A 285 -13.30 -8.07 24.00
N HIS A 286 -13.06 -7.68 22.75
CA HIS A 286 -11.76 -7.78 22.09
C HIS A 286 -11.08 -6.43 21.89
N GLN A 287 -9.75 -6.45 21.94
CA GLN A 287 -8.92 -5.26 21.79
C GLN A 287 -7.74 -5.54 20.87
N VAL A 288 -7.31 -4.52 20.14
CA VAL A 288 -6.14 -4.56 19.28
C VAL A 288 -5.34 -3.27 19.37
N ARG A 289 -4.02 -3.42 19.31
CA ARG A 289 -3.11 -2.28 19.22
C ARG A 289 -3.06 -1.77 17.78
N CYS A 290 -3.15 -0.47 17.59
CA CYS A 290 -2.94 0.19 16.31
C CYS A 290 -1.65 1.01 16.35
N MET A 291 -0.91 1.02 15.24
CA MET A 291 0.43 1.62 15.13
C MET A 291 0.52 2.53 13.91
N ALA A 292 0.91 3.79 14.13
CA ALA A 292 1.43 4.68 13.10
C ALA A 292 2.95 4.84 13.30
N TYR A 293 3.74 4.19 12.44
CA TYR A 293 5.20 4.19 12.55
C TYR A 293 5.81 5.54 12.14
N GLU A 294 7.10 5.72 12.46
CA GLU A 294 7.84 6.94 12.14
C GLU A 294 7.73 7.33 10.66
N PRO A 295 7.86 6.39 9.71
CA PRO A 295 7.81 6.73 8.29
C PRO A 295 6.49 7.34 7.85
N THR A 296 5.40 7.21 8.62
CA THR A 296 4.10 7.81 8.30
C THR A 296 4.04 9.34 8.49
N LYS A 297 5.15 9.98 8.92
CA LYS A 297 5.34 11.44 9.01
C LYS A 297 4.16 12.17 9.67
N ASN A 298 3.50 13.07 8.92
CA ASN A 298 2.42 13.94 9.35
C ASN A 298 1.15 13.17 9.74
N PHE A 299 0.94 11.95 9.22
CA PHE A 299 -0.19 11.10 9.61
C PHE A 299 -0.23 10.84 11.12
N ARG A 300 0.94 10.79 11.77
CA ARG A 300 1.04 10.64 13.23
C ARG A 300 0.35 11.76 14.00
N GLN A 301 0.23 12.96 13.44
CA GLN A 301 -0.47 14.06 14.11
C GLN A 301 -1.97 13.80 14.20
N VAL A 302 -2.59 13.32 13.11
CA VAL A 302 -3.99 12.84 13.11
C VAL A 302 -4.19 11.81 14.21
N ILE A 303 -3.28 10.82 14.29
CA ILE A 303 -3.38 9.76 15.29
C ILE A 303 -3.22 10.28 16.72
N ARG A 304 -2.42 11.33 16.97
CA ARG A 304 -2.27 11.91 18.32
C ARG A 304 -3.53 12.63 18.81
N GLU A 305 -4.41 13.06 17.90
CA GLU A 305 -5.64 13.77 18.25
C GLU A 305 -6.81 12.84 18.62
N LEU A 306 -6.65 11.53 18.42
CA LEU A 306 -7.63 10.54 18.85
C LEU A 306 -7.79 10.54 20.37
N ARG A 307 -9.02 10.33 20.82
CA ARG A 307 -9.42 10.29 22.23
C ARG A 307 -10.21 9.01 22.52
N PRO A 308 -10.17 8.51 23.76
CA PRO A 308 -11.07 7.43 24.17
C PRO A 308 -12.53 7.76 23.84
N GLY A 309 -13.24 6.81 23.25
CA GLY A 309 -14.62 6.96 22.79
C GLY A 309 -14.78 7.29 21.30
N ASP A 310 -13.71 7.66 20.59
CA ASP A 310 -13.79 7.89 19.14
C ASP A 310 -14.10 6.59 18.39
N ASN A 311 -15.08 6.63 17.49
CA ASN A 311 -15.42 5.51 16.61
C ASN A 311 -14.66 5.66 15.29
N ILE A 312 -13.93 4.61 14.91
CA ILE A 312 -13.02 4.63 13.77
C ILE A 312 -13.13 3.35 12.93
N LEU A 313 -12.70 3.45 11.67
CA LEU A 313 -12.34 2.32 10.83
C LEU A 313 -10.82 2.37 10.59
N ALA A 314 -10.10 1.40 11.14
CA ALA A 314 -8.66 1.27 10.97
C ALA A 314 -8.35 0.36 9.78
N CYS A 315 -7.48 0.80 8.88
CA CYS A 315 -7.07 0.02 7.71
C CYS A 315 -5.56 -0.23 7.74
N GLY A 316 -5.13 -1.48 7.62
CA GLY A 316 -3.71 -1.81 7.62
C GLY A 316 -3.41 -3.28 7.83
N SER A 317 -2.11 -3.62 7.85
CA SER A 317 -1.68 -5.00 8.10
C SER A 317 -1.60 -5.34 9.56
N PHE A 318 -2.13 -6.50 9.94
CA PHE A 318 -1.95 -7.05 11.28
C PHE A 318 -0.62 -7.78 11.37
N LYS A 319 0.33 -7.21 12.11
CA LYS A 319 1.64 -7.79 12.38
C LYS A 319 2.09 -7.58 13.81
N LYS A 320 2.72 -8.61 14.39
CA LYS A 320 3.28 -8.64 15.74
C LYS A 320 2.26 -8.14 16.77
N GLY A 321 1.00 -8.56 16.62
CA GLY A 321 -0.09 -8.17 17.51
C GLY A 321 -0.60 -6.73 17.35
N SER A 322 -0.29 -6.06 16.23
CA SER A 322 -0.77 -4.70 15.97
C SER A 322 -1.20 -4.45 14.53
N ILE A 323 -2.18 -3.58 14.32
CA ILE A 323 -2.56 -3.07 13.00
C ILE A 323 -1.64 -1.92 12.64
N ASN A 324 -0.86 -2.11 11.58
CA ASN A 324 0.05 -1.12 11.00
C ASN A 324 -0.75 -0.22 10.05
N LEU A 325 -1.10 0.98 10.50
CA LEU A 325 -2.05 1.85 9.82
C LEU A 325 -1.53 2.35 8.47
N GLU A 326 -2.35 2.18 7.44
CA GLU A 326 -2.20 2.73 6.09
C GLU A 326 -3.17 3.90 5.88
N LYS A 327 -4.36 3.81 6.47
CA LYS A 327 -5.40 4.85 6.48
C LYS A 327 -6.35 4.62 7.66
N ILE A 328 -7.11 5.66 8.00
CA ILE A 328 -8.12 5.63 9.06
C ILE A 328 -9.32 6.47 8.64
N GLN A 329 -10.52 5.97 8.91
CA GLN A 329 -11.73 6.78 8.89
C GLN A 329 -12.11 7.11 10.32
N VAL A 330 -12.29 8.39 10.61
CA VAL A 330 -12.94 8.85 11.84
C VAL A 330 -14.43 8.93 11.59
N ILE A 331 -15.18 8.00 12.16
CA ILE A 331 -16.63 7.86 11.97
C ILE A 331 -17.37 8.79 12.92
N ALA A 332 -17.00 8.79 14.21
CA ALA A 332 -17.58 9.65 15.22
C ALA A 332 -16.52 10.09 16.24
N LEU A 333 -16.64 11.34 16.67
CA LEU A 333 -15.74 11.98 17.61
C LEU A 333 -16.41 12.04 18.99
N ASN A 334 -15.75 11.54 20.03
CA ASN A 334 -16.18 11.74 21.40
C ASN A 334 -15.89 13.18 21.88
N ALA A 335 -16.88 13.82 22.51
CA ALA A 335 -16.73 15.13 23.11
C ALA A 335 -16.07 14.99 24.49
N GLU A 336 -14.88 15.58 24.66
CA GLU A 336 -14.23 15.66 25.97
C GLU A 336 -14.61 17.00 26.60
N LYS A 337 -15.12 16.98 27.83
CA LYS A 337 -15.53 18.18 28.56
C LYS A 337 -14.61 18.43 29.75
N ASN A 338 -14.11 19.64 29.87
CA ASN A 338 -13.49 20.14 31.10
C ASN A 338 -14.57 20.67 32.02
N VAL A 339 -14.69 20.05 33.20
CA VAL A 339 -15.59 20.49 34.25
C VAL A 339 -14.82 21.40 35.19
N ARG A 340 -15.23 22.66 35.30
CA ARG A 340 -14.61 23.65 36.19
C ARG A 340 -15.64 24.32 37.10
N PRO A 341 -15.22 24.87 38.26
CA PRO A 341 -16.13 25.67 39.07
C PRO A 341 -16.69 26.82 38.22
N PRO A 342 -17.98 27.18 38.33
CA PRO A 342 -18.54 28.26 37.55
C PRO A 342 -18.02 29.64 38.00
N LEU A 343 -18.19 30.64 37.14
CA LEU A 343 -18.01 32.04 37.53
C LEU A 343 -19.24 32.51 38.32
N CYS A 344 -19.00 33.23 39.41
CA CYS A 344 -20.08 33.85 40.17
C CYS A 344 -20.74 34.97 39.35
N THR A 345 -22.04 34.88 39.09
CA THR A 345 -22.81 35.88 38.32
C THR A 345 -22.80 37.27 38.95
N ALA A 346 -22.66 37.38 40.27
CA ALA A 346 -22.68 38.65 40.99
C ALA A 346 -21.33 39.38 41.03
N CYS A 347 -20.20 38.67 41.00
CA CYS A 347 -18.89 39.31 41.16
C CYS A 347 -17.79 38.80 40.22
N ASN A 348 -18.15 37.95 39.27
CA ASN A 348 -17.31 37.35 38.23
C ASN A 348 -16.04 36.64 38.74
N LYS A 349 -16.02 36.25 40.03
CA LYS A 349 -14.94 35.43 40.60
C LYS A 349 -15.29 33.95 40.50
N ARG A 350 -14.27 33.13 40.19
CA ARG A 350 -14.35 31.66 40.18
C ARG A 350 -14.81 31.14 41.54
N MET A 351 -15.86 30.31 41.55
CA MET A 351 -16.41 29.72 42.76
C MET A 351 -15.52 28.56 43.27
N THR A 352 -15.75 28.10 44.49
CA THR A 352 -15.06 26.93 45.08
C THR A 352 -16.08 25.91 45.55
N SER A 353 -15.71 24.62 45.64
CA SER A 353 -16.64 23.58 46.11
C SER A 353 -17.19 23.91 47.50
N ASP A 354 -18.50 23.79 47.70
CA ASP A 354 -19.17 23.97 49.01
C ASP A 354 -19.26 22.64 49.80
N GLY A 355 -18.51 21.62 49.37
CA GLY A 355 -18.51 20.26 49.91
C GLY A 355 -19.05 19.21 48.94
N ARG A 356 -18.80 17.93 49.22
CA ARG A 356 -19.26 16.81 48.38
C ARG A 356 -20.79 16.86 48.21
N GLY A 357 -21.24 17.00 46.97
CA GLY A 357 -22.68 17.05 46.63
C GLY A 357 -23.40 18.35 47.00
N LYS A 358 -22.69 19.42 47.38
CA LYS A 358 -23.28 20.71 47.79
C LYS A 358 -23.08 21.84 46.77
N GLY A 359 -22.63 21.51 45.56
CA GLY A 359 -22.35 22.47 44.50
C GLY A 359 -21.14 23.37 44.81
N TRP A 360 -21.25 24.63 44.41
CA TRP A 360 -20.20 25.63 44.41
C TRP A 360 -20.64 26.88 45.17
N LYS A 361 -19.71 27.50 45.90
CA LYS A 361 -19.94 28.75 46.66
C LYS A 361 -18.89 29.79 46.32
N CYS A 362 -19.34 31.04 46.16
CA CYS A 362 -18.45 32.18 45.96
C CYS A 362 -17.92 32.68 47.31
N LYS A 363 -16.60 32.65 47.51
CA LYS A 363 -15.97 33.16 48.74
C LYS A 363 -16.13 34.67 48.97
N LYS A 364 -16.36 35.47 47.90
CA LYS A 364 -16.47 36.93 48.00
C LYS A 364 -17.86 37.41 48.41
N CYS A 365 -18.92 36.80 47.87
CA CYS A 365 -20.30 37.30 48.04
C CYS A 365 -21.28 36.25 48.56
N GLY A 366 -20.84 35.01 48.79
CA GLY A 366 -21.69 33.95 49.34
C GLY A 366 -22.66 33.30 48.37
N ALA A 367 -22.80 33.80 47.14
CA ALA A 367 -23.62 33.20 46.09
C ALA A 367 -23.28 31.71 45.87
N ARG A 368 -24.28 30.92 45.46
CA ARG A 368 -24.18 29.48 45.23
C ARG A 368 -24.60 29.10 43.81
N ALA A 369 -24.01 28.02 43.31
CA ALA A 369 -24.35 27.43 42.02
C ALA A 369 -24.28 25.90 42.15
N ASP A 370 -25.26 25.19 41.60
CA ASP A 370 -25.33 23.74 41.70
C ASP A 370 -24.57 23.06 40.55
N GLU A 371 -24.65 23.65 39.36
CA GLU A 371 -24.01 23.12 38.16
C GLU A 371 -22.57 23.67 37.98
N PRO A 372 -21.64 22.83 37.52
CA PRO A 372 -20.33 23.29 37.10
C PRO A 372 -20.42 24.05 35.76
N GLU A 373 -19.36 24.76 35.43
CA GLU A 373 -19.15 25.22 34.06
C GLU A 373 -18.48 24.10 33.27
N GLU A 374 -19.15 23.62 32.23
CA GLU A 374 -18.62 22.64 31.29
C GLU A 374 -18.13 23.34 30.03
N GLU A 375 -16.87 23.12 29.68
CA GLU A 375 -16.29 23.61 28.43
C GLU A 375 -15.80 22.41 27.61
N GLU A 376 -16.27 22.28 26.37
CA GLU A 376 -15.74 21.26 25.46
C GLU A 376 -14.29 21.57 25.13
N VAL A 377 -13.42 20.56 25.28
CA VAL A 377 -12.00 20.67 24.95
C VAL A 377 -11.87 20.60 23.43
N PRO A 378 -11.52 21.71 22.75
CA PRO A 378 -11.43 21.73 21.30
C PRO A 378 -10.33 20.76 20.81
N ARG A 379 -10.49 20.30 19.57
CA ARG A 379 -9.47 19.56 18.81
C ARG A 379 -9.63 19.86 17.32
N MET A 380 -8.56 19.65 16.55
CA MET A 380 -8.53 19.96 15.11
C MET A 380 -9.05 18.80 14.25
N LEU A 381 -9.07 17.59 14.80
CA LEU A 381 -9.54 16.38 14.14
C LEU A 381 -11.04 16.45 13.83
N ASN A 382 -11.38 16.25 12.55
CA ASN A 382 -12.75 16.14 12.06
C ASN A 382 -13.10 14.70 11.68
N THR A 383 -14.39 14.39 11.54
CA THR A 383 -14.84 13.12 10.94
C THR A 383 -14.43 13.06 9.47
N GLY A 384 -14.12 11.86 8.97
CA GLY A 384 -13.70 11.64 7.58
C GLY A 384 -12.47 10.74 7.46
N TRP A 385 -11.94 10.65 6.24
CA TRP A 385 -10.80 9.80 5.93
C TRP A 385 -9.47 10.56 6.06
N TYR A 386 -8.47 9.88 6.60
CA TYR A 386 -7.08 10.32 6.67
C TYR A 386 -6.18 9.17 6.21
N GLU A 387 -5.12 9.50 5.49
CA GLU A 387 -4.16 8.51 4.99
C GLU A 387 -2.71 8.90 5.26
N VAL A 388 -1.83 7.92 5.16
CA VAL A 388 -0.38 8.16 5.18
C VAL A 388 0.04 9.00 3.96
N PRO A 389 1.09 9.81 4.08
CA PRO A 389 1.58 10.61 2.96
C PRO A 389 2.21 9.73 1.86
N PRO A 390 2.39 10.24 0.62
CA PRO A 390 2.96 9.50 -0.49
C PRO A 390 4.27 8.75 -0.19
N THR A 391 5.19 9.37 0.54
CA THR A 391 6.47 8.73 0.91
C THR A 391 6.29 7.43 1.74
N ALA A 392 5.16 7.28 2.42
CA ALA A 392 4.83 6.15 3.29
C ALA A 392 3.78 5.20 2.69
N ARG A 393 3.21 5.52 1.53
CA ARG A 393 2.11 4.75 0.96
C ARG A 393 2.63 3.42 0.42
N ARG A 394 1.92 2.35 0.76
CA ARG A 394 2.21 1.00 0.25
C ARG A 394 1.58 0.82 -1.11
N HIS A 395 2.18 -0.02 -1.96
CA HIS A 395 1.74 -0.22 -3.35
C HIS A 395 0.24 -0.47 -3.53
N LEU A 396 -0.36 -1.31 -2.68
CA LEU A 396 -1.78 -1.67 -2.80
C LEU A 396 -2.72 -0.65 -2.18
N ALA A 397 -2.24 0.22 -1.27
CA ALA A 397 -3.09 1.16 -0.55
C ALA A 397 -3.69 2.19 -1.51
N ARG A 398 -5.02 2.21 -1.63
CA ARG A 398 -5.77 3.16 -2.46
C ARG A 398 -5.63 4.59 -1.91
N PRO A 399 -5.03 5.53 -2.66
CA PRO A 399 -4.94 6.92 -2.23
C PRO A 399 -6.31 7.60 -2.20
N LEU A 400 -6.51 8.57 -1.30
CA LEU A 400 -7.78 9.28 -1.16
C LEU A 400 -8.11 10.14 -2.39
N CYS A 401 -7.12 10.56 -3.18
CA CYS A 401 -7.34 11.29 -4.44
C CYS A 401 -8.15 10.47 -5.47
N ARG A 402 -8.15 9.13 -5.38
CA ARG A 402 -8.99 8.23 -6.19
C ARG A 402 -10.43 8.12 -5.67
N GLY A 403 -10.82 8.95 -4.71
CA GLY A 403 -12.11 8.89 -4.03
C GLY A 403 -12.20 7.77 -3.00
N THR A 404 -13.21 7.87 -2.15
CA THR A 404 -13.52 6.90 -1.08
C THR A 404 -14.49 5.84 -1.61
N GLN A 405 -14.17 4.55 -1.45
CA GLN A 405 -15.19 3.51 -1.61
C GLN A 405 -16.21 3.67 -0.46
N ILE A 406 -17.50 3.77 -0.82
CA ILE A 406 -18.62 3.85 0.13
C ILE A 406 -18.85 2.49 0.75
#